data_AF-K2A1K4-F1
#
_entry.id   AF-K2A1K4-F1
#
_cell.length_a   1.000
_cell.length_b   1.000
_cell.length_c   1.000
_cell.angle_alpha   90.00
_cell.angle_beta   90.00
_cell.angle_gamma   90.00
#
_symmetry.space_group_name_H-M   'P 1'
#
loop_
_entity.id
_entity.type
_entity.pdbx_description
1 polymer ?
#
loop_
_entity_poly.entity_id
_entity_poly.type
_entity_poly.pdbx_seq_one_letter_code
_entity_poly.pdbx_strand_id
1 'polypeptide(L)'
;MRNLAEITSLLQEKYNLKSETKVAQALGMTQQTFSAYKKRGTIPYQEIIAFCHKKKLSLDWIFLGREPEKPASPSDLERRIEELEKIIKK
;
A
#
# COMPACT_ATOMS: atom_id res chain seq x y z
N MET A 1 9.73 -7.53 -5.00
CA MET A 1 9.20 -6.23 -4.53
C MET A 1 8.91 -5.41 -5.76
N ARG A 2 7.70 -4.84 -5.87
CA ARG A 2 7.26 -4.09 -7.04
C ARG A 2 8.06 -2.78 -7.19
N ASN A 3 8.32 -2.39 -8.44
CA ASN A 3 8.91 -1.10 -8.78
C ASN A 3 7.83 -0.01 -8.96
N LEU A 4 8.26 1.24 -9.16
CA LEU A 4 7.34 2.37 -9.31
C LEU A 4 6.36 2.20 -10.50
N ALA A 5 6.81 1.65 -11.63
CA ALA A 5 5.95 1.47 -12.79
C ALA A 5 4.84 0.44 -12.51
N GLU A 6 5.18 -0.68 -11.87
CA GLU A 6 4.20 -1.69 -11.46
C GLU A 6 3.19 -1.14 -10.44
N ILE A 7 3.66 -0.37 -9.46
CA ILE A 7 2.78 0.29 -8.48
C ILE A 7 1.85 1.28 -9.18
N THR A 8 2.34 1.99 -10.20
CA THR A 8 1.54 2.96 -10.96
C THR A 8 0.42 2.26 -11.71
N SER A 9 0.74 1.22 -12.49
CA SER A 9 -0.26 0.44 -13.22
C SER A 9 -1.32 -0.15 -12.28
N LEU A 10 -0.90 -0.70 -11.15
CA LEU A 10 -1.79 -1.22 -10.12
C LEU A 10 -2.76 -0.15 -9.59
N LEU A 11 -2.25 1.05 -9.30
CA LEU A 11 -3.08 2.17 -8.83
C LEU A 11 -4.02 2.67 -9.92
N GLN A 12 -3.57 2.67 -11.19
CA GLN A 12 -4.40 3.05 -12.32
C GLN A 12 -5.57 2.09 -12.50
N GLU A 13 -5.34 0.79 -12.45
CA GLU A 13 -6.40 -0.22 -12.56
C GLU A 13 -7.37 -0.14 -11.38
N LYS A 14 -6.86 -0.12 -10.14
CA LYS A 14 -7.69 -0.14 -8.94
C LYS A 14 -8.59 1.10 -8.79
N TYR A 15 -8.09 2.27 -9.17
CA TYR A 15 -8.80 3.54 -9.01
C TYR A 15 -9.29 4.13 -10.34
N ASN A 16 -9.24 3.36 -11.43
CA ASN A 16 -9.62 3.77 -12.78
C ASN A 16 -8.96 5.10 -13.23
N LEU A 17 -7.67 5.27 -12.91
CA LEU A 17 -6.91 6.48 -13.22
C LEU A 17 -6.31 6.38 -14.63
N LYS A 18 -6.79 7.21 -15.55
CA LYS A 18 -6.42 7.16 -16.97
C LYS A 18 -5.01 7.70 -17.29
N SER A 19 -4.31 8.29 -16.33
CA SER A 19 -2.97 8.84 -16.58
C SER A 19 -2.07 8.85 -15.35
N GLU A 20 -0.76 8.78 -15.59
CA GLU A 20 0.27 8.91 -14.54
C GLU A 20 0.17 10.26 -13.82
N THR A 21 -0.25 11.32 -14.51
CA THR A 21 -0.50 12.63 -13.88
C THR A 21 -1.57 12.54 -12.79
N LYS A 22 -2.63 11.74 -13.00
CA LYS A 22 -3.66 11.53 -11.98
C LYS A 22 -3.13 10.70 -10.81
N VAL A 23 -2.25 9.73 -11.06
CA VAL A 23 -1.56 8.99 -10.00
C VAL A 23 -0.66 9.91 -9.18
N ALA A 24 0.15 10.75 -9.82
CA ALA A 24 0.99 11.73 -9.15
C ALA A 24 0.16 12.68 -8.26
N GLN A 25 -0.95 13.20 -8.78
CA GLN A 25 -1.89 14.03 -8.01
C GLN A 25 -2.49 13.26 -6.82
N ALA A 26 -2.86 12.00 -7.00
CA ALA A 26 -3.39 11.16 -5.92
C ALA A 26 -2.36 10.91 -4.82
N LEU A 27 -1.09 10.77 -5.18
CA LEU A 27 0.05 10.67 -4.25
C LEU A 27 0.45 12.02 -3.64
N GLY A 28 -0.19 13.13 -4.02
CA GLY A 28 0.11 14.46 -3.49
C GLY A 28 1.36 15.11 -4.08
N MET A 29 1.82 14.67 -5.25
CA MET A 29 3.01 15.21 -5.92
C MET A 29 2.69 15.76 -7.32
N THR A 30 3.59 16.59 -7.84
CA THR A 30 3.48 17.09 -9.22
C THR A 30 3.92 16.03 -10.23
N GLN A 31 3.48 16.18 -11.49
CA GLN A 31 3.90 15.32 -12.58
C GLN A 31 5.43 15.38 -12.82
N GLN A 32 6.07 16.54 -12.62
CA GLN A 32 7.51 16.67 -12.78
C GLN A 32 8.25 15.85 -11.71
N THR A 33 7.84 15.96 -10.45
CA THR A 33 8.43 15.20 -9.34
C THR A 33 8.27 13.70 -9.57
N PHE A 34 7.07 13.25 -9.92
CA PHE A 34 6.82 11.84 -10.26
C PHE A 34 7.70 11.35 -11.41
N SER A 35 7.83 12.14 -12.47
CA SER A 35 8.71 11.83 -13.61
C SER A 35 10.18 11.73 -13.20
N ALA A 36 10.62 12.54 -12.24
CA ALA A 36 11.98 12.47 -11.70
C ALA A 36 12.22 11.16 -10.93
N TYR A 37 11.28 10.72 -10.09
CA TYR A 37 11.36 9.42 -9.41
C TYR A 37 11.47 8.26 -10.41
N LYS A 38 10.63 8.29 -11.46
CA LYS A 38 10.62 7.29 -12.53
C LYS A 38 11.95 7.24 -13.28
N LYS A 39 12.51 8.40 -13.65
CA LYS A 39 13.84 8.49 -14.31
C LYS A 39 14.97 7.98 -13.43
N ARG A 40 14.90 8.23 -12.11
CA ARG A 40 15.90 7.75 -11.14
C ARG A 40 15.73 6.26 -10.80
N GLY A 41 14.63 5.62 -11.21
CA GLY A 41 14.32 4.24 -10.83
C GLY A 41 14.05 4.06 -9.33
N THR A 42 13.60 5.13 -8.65
CA THR A 42 13.39 5.14 -7.20
C THR A 42 11.90 5.22 -6.86
N ILE A 43 11.54 4.71 -5.67
CA ILE A 43 10.15 4.69 -5.19
C ILE A 43 9.93 5.85 -4.20
N PRO A 44 8.90 6.70 -4.39
CA PRO A 44 8.50 7.73 -3.45
C PRO A 44 7.76 7.10 -2.26
N TYR A 45 8.52 6.46 -1.36
CA TYR A 45 7.97 5.68 -0.26
C TYR A 45 7.08 6.52 0.66
N GLN A 46 7.50 7.74 0.99
CA GLN A 46 6.75 8.60 1.92
C GLN A 46 5.35 8.92 1.39
N GLU A 47 5.26 9.26 0.11
CA GLU A 47 4.02 9.64 -0.56
C GLU A 47 3.10 8.43 -0.77
N ILE A 48 3.66 7.29 -1.14
CA ILE A 48 2.90 6.05 -1.27
C ILE A 48 2.37 5.59 0.09
N ILE A 49 3.19 5.65 1.15
CA ILE A 49 2.77 5.29 2.50
C ILE A 49 1.67 6.24 2.99
N ALA A 50 1.83 7.54 2.80
CA ALA A 50 0.82 8.54 3.17
C ALA A 50 -0.50 8.32 2.40
N PHE A 51 -0.42 8.02 1.11
CA PHE A 51 -1.59 7.66 0.30
C PHE A 51 -2.28 6.39 0.83
N CYS A 52 -1.51 5.34 1.09
CA CYS A 52 -2.03 4.08 1.62
C CYS A 52 -2.71 4.29 2.98
N HIS A 53 -2.11 5.07 3.86
CA HIS A 53 -2.71 5.42 5.15
C HIS A 53 -4.05 6.15 4.96
N LYS A 54 -4.10 7.18 4.10
CA LYS A 54 -5.33 7.93 3.80
C LYS A 54 -6.44 7.06 3.20
N LYS A 55 -6.07 6.03 2.41
CA LYS A 55 -7.01 5.13 1.73
C LYS A 55 -7.26 3.82 2.48
N LYS A 56 -6.70 3.64 3.68
CA LYS A 56 -6.72 2.37 4.45
C LYS A 56 -6.29 1.17 3.60
N LEU A 57 -5.22 1.34 2.82
CA LEU A 57 -4.66 0.34 1.92
C LEU A 57 -3.44 -0.33 2.54
N SER A 58 -3.32 -1.65 2.38
CA SER A 58 -2.16 -2.40 2.87
C SER A 58 -0.90 -2.08 2.07
N LEU A 59 0.20 -1.81 2.78
CA LEU A 59 1.52 -1.61 2.19
C LEU A 59 2.04 -2.91 1.56
N ASP A 60 1.83 -4.05 2.21
CA ASP A 60 2.22 -5.36 1.69
C ASP A 60 1.50 -5.66 0.37
N TRP A 61 0.24 -5.27 0.27
CA TRP A 61 -0.52 -5.44 -0.96
C TRP A 61 0.03 -4.58 -2.11
N ILE A 62 0.43 -3.34 -1.82
CA ILE A 62 1.05 -2.45 -2.81
C ILE A 62 2.45 -2.95 -3.23
N PHE A 63 3.34 -3.18 -2.28
CA PHE A 63 4.76 -3.43 -2.57
C PHE A 63 5.09 -4.89 -2.88
N LEU A 64 4.33 -5.82 -2.31
CA LEU A 64 4.62 -7.25 -2.37
C LEU A 64 3.53 -8.03 -3.10
N GLY A 65 2.38 -7.41 -3.40
CA GLY A 65 1.25 -8.08 -4.05
C GLY A 65 0.60 -9.16 -3.17
N ARG A 66 0.95 -9.18 -1.88
CA ARG A 66 0.37 -10.12 -0.91
C ARG A 66 -0.91 -9.50 -0.38
N GLU A 67 -2.02 -10.22 -0.50
CA GLU A 67 -3.22 -9.82 0.22
C GLU A 67 -2.93 -9.86 1.72
N PRO A 68 -3.51 -8.92 2.51
CA PRO A 68 -3.42 -9.04 3.96
C PRO A 68 -3.98 -10.41 4.33
N GLU A 69 -3.22 -11.21 5.08
CA GLU A 69 -3.68 -12.53 5.47
C GLU A 69 -5.01 -12.39 6.20
N LYS A 70 -6.07 -12.85 5.53
CA LYS A 70 -7.38 -12.98 6.15
C LYS A 70 -7.19 -14.03 7.25
N PRO A 71 -7.65 -13.79 8.49
CA PRO A 71 -7.66 -14.85 9.48
C PRO A 71 -8.36 -16.06 8.87
N ALA A 72 -7.69 -17.20 8.85
CA ALA A 72 -8.13 -18.39 8.12
C ALA A 72 -9.49 -18.90 8.61
N SER A 73 -9.87 -18.53 9.84
CA SER A 73 -11.19 -18.74 10.42
C SER A 73 -11.50 -17.75 11.56
N PRO A 74 -12.78 -17.54 11.92
CA PRO A 74 -13.16 -16.77 13.11
C PRO A 74 -12.53 -17.28 14.41
N SER A 75 -12.29 -18.59 14.51
CA SER A 75 -11.62 -19.20 15.66
C SER A 75 -10.13 -18.83 15.75
N ASP A 76 -9.48 -18.45 14.65
CA ASP A 76 -8.10 -17.94 14.71
C ASP A 76 -8.02 -16.52 15.29
N LEU A 77 -9.08 -15.72 15.14
CA LEU A 77 -9.18 -14.42 15.82
C LEU A 77 -9.39 -14.60 17.32
N GLU A 78 -10.27 -15.53 17.71
CA GLU A 78 -10.52 -15.86 19.12
C GLU A 78 -9.24 -16.33 19.82
N ARG A 79 -8.47 -17.22 19.17
CA ARG A 79 -7.17 -17.68 19.68
C ARG A 79 -6.18 -16.52 19.86
N ARG A 80 -6.07 -15.63 18.87
CA ARG A 80 -5.15 -14.49 18.92
C ARG A 80 -5.56 -13.50 20.01
N ILE A 81 -6.85 -13.28 20.23
CA ILE A 81 -7.35 -12.44 21.34
C ILE A 81 -6.96 -13.09 22.67
N GLU A 82 -7.17 -14.40 22.82
CA GLU A 82 -6.80 -15.14 24.04
C GLU A 82 -5.29 -15.08 24.32
N GLU A 83 -4.45 -15.20 23.28
CA GLU A 83 -2.99 -15.05 23.41
C GLU A 83 -2.59 -13.65 23.86
N LEU A 84 -3.22 -12.61 23.31
CA LEU A 84 -2.94 -11.22 23.70
C LEU A 84 -3.40 -10.92 25.13
N GLU A 85 -4.54 -11.45 25.56
CA GLU A 85 -5.01 -11.32 26.93
C GLU A 85 -4.07 -11.98 27.94
N LYS A 86 -3.47 -13.13 27.59
CA LYS A 86 -2.46 -13.81 28.43
C LYS A 86 -1.19 -12.99 28.60
N ILE A 87 -0.81 -12.20 27.60
CA ILE A 87 0.36 -11.31 27.67
C ILE A 87 0.07 -10.10 28.56
N ILE A 88 -1.13 -9.51 28.47
CA ILE A 88 -1.50 -8.31 29.24
C ILE A 88 -1.75 -8.64 30.74
N LYS A 89 -2.20 -9.87 31.04
CA LYS A 89 -2.43 -10.33 32.42
C LYS A 89 -1.17 -10.84 33.15
N LYS A 90 -0.01 -10.81 32.50
CA LYS A 90 1.27 -11.27 33.06
C LYS A 90 2.15 -10.08 33.43
#